data_AF-A0A9E5YMA8-F1
#
_entry.id   AF-A0A9E5YMA8-F1
#
_cell.length_a   1.000
_cell.length_b   1.000
_cell.length_c   1.000
_cell.angle_alpha   90.00
_cell.angle_beta   90.00
_cell.angle_gamma   90.00
#
_symmetry.space_group_name_H-M   'P 1'
#
loop_
_entity.id
_entity.type
_entity.pdbx_description
1 polymer ?
#
loop_
_entity_poly.entity_id
_entity_poly.type
_entity_poly.pdbx_seq_one_letter_code
_entity_poly.pdbx_strand_id
1 'polypeptide(L)'
;MRIPKHLFIILFSIVVLGAGCFAPGSKTDIVQTSYLPDHITEVFGETLPQALLEARQRGRNSVAVSDPSGNVITAIISDPTHTIITMTDPIDVEDPIEFLKGYSVDLDKAYGVQRENGIYSFNINTVRHDELATIIYETSVRIFHIPTTQQWVIDIQ
;
A
#
# COMPACT_ATOMS: atom_id res chain seq x y z
N MET A 1 -6.55 -14.18 82.61
CA MET A 1 -6.01 -15.55 82.69
C MET A 1 -6.11 -16.16 81.28
N ARG A 2 -4.99 -16.69 80.76
CA ARG A 2 -4.81 -17.46 79.49
C ARG A 2 -4.89 -16.73 78.13
N ILE A 3 -3.70 -16.45 77.58
CA ILE A 3 -3.28 -16.70 76.18
C ILE A 3 -2.94 -18.23 76.07
N PRO A 4 -2.78 -18.96 74.93
CA PRO A 4 -2.84 -18.70 73.46
C PRO A 4 -3.81 -19.67 72.70
N LYS A 5 -3.95 -19.71 71.36
CA LYS A 5 -3.04 -20.35 70.37
C LYS A 5 -3.51 -20.21 68.91
N HIS A 6 -2.51 -20.25 68.01
CA HIS A 6 -2.53 -20.50 66.55
C HIS A 6 -2.89 -19.27 65.70
N LEU A 7 -1.94 -18.52 65.13
CA LEU A 7 -1.04 -18.85 64.01
C LEU A 7 -1.81 -19.33 62.77
N PHE A 8 -2.12 -18.40 61.86
CA PHE A 8 -2.11 -18.67 60.42
C PHE A 8 -1.77 -17.36 59.68
N ILE A 9 -0.56 -17.32 59.14
CA ILE A 9 -0.04 -16.31 58.23
C ILE A 9 -0.55 -16.70 56.84
N ILE A 10 -1.31 -15.85 56.17
CA ILE A 10 -1.38 -15.84 54.71
C ILE A 10 -1.23 -14.40 54.24
N LEU A 11 -0.05 -14.16 53.67
CA LEU A 11 0.42 -12.95 53.03
C LEU A 11 -0.05 -12.99 51.57
N PHE A 12 -0.89 -12.05 51.13
CA PHE A 12 -1.01 -11.71 49.72
C PHE A 12 -1.24 -10.20 49.60
N SER A 13 -0.13 -9.49 49.42
CA SER A 13 -0.07 -8.06 49.17
C SER A 13 -0.33 -7.79 47.70
N ILE A 14 -1.41 -7.06 47.37
CA ILE A 14 -1.45 -6.19 46.18
C ILE A 14 -2.09 -4.87 46.62
N VAL A 15 -1.23 -3.90 46.94
CA VAL A 15 -1.58 -2.48 46.97
C VAL A 15 -0.72 -1.82 45.89
N VAL A 16 -1.36 -1.34 44.83
CA VAL A 16 -0.91 -0.11 44.16
C VAL A 16 -2.15 0.73 43.93
N LEU A 17 -2.48 1.53 44.95
CA LEU A 17 -3.20 2.78 44.77
C LEU A 17 -2.23 3.74 44.06
N GLY A 18 -2.65 4.25 42.91
CA GLY A 18 -2.01 5.38 42.23
C GLY A 18 -3.09 6.33 41.73
N ALA A 19 -3.74 7.02 42.65
CA ALA A 19 -4.61 8.16 42.34
C ALA A 19 -3.76 9.25 41.67
N GLY A 20 -4.03 9.52 40.40
CA GLY A 20 -3.41 10.58 39.62
C GLY A 20 -4.48 11.50 39.04
N CYS A 21 -4.81 12.53 39.83
CA CYS A 21 -5.26 13.87 39.44
C CYS A 21 -6.06 14.06 38.12
N PHE A 22 -7.29 14.54 38.26
CA PHE A 22 -8.05 15.19 37.19
C PHE A 22 -7.21 16.31 36.54
N ALA A 23 -6.85 16.14 35.28
CA ALA A 23 -6.46 17.23 34.39
C ALA A 23 -7.40 17.21 33.17
N PRO A 24 -8.09 18.31 32.82
CA PRO A 24 -8.91 18.39 31.62
C PRO A 24 -7.96 18.61 30.44
N GLY A 25 -7.31 17.53 30.01
CA GLY A 25 -6.34 17.56 28.92
C GLY A 25 -6.77 16.58 27.84
N SER A 26 -7.16 17.14 26.69
CA SER A 26 -7.01 16.49 25.39
C SER A 26 -7.69 15.12 25.23
N LYS A 27 -8.95 15.11 24.78
CA LYS A 27 -9.37 14.07 23.83
C LYS A 27 -8.63 14.32 22.52
N THR A 28 -7.35 13.99 22.47
CA THR A 28 -6.76 13.53 21.22
C THR A 28 -7.31 12.14 21.05
N ASP A 29 -8.42 12.04 20.34
CA ASP A 29 -8.78 10.82 19.65
C ASP A 29 -7.51 10.39 18.90
N ILE A 30 -6.86 9.34 19.41
CA ILE A 30 -5.84 8.65 18.64
C ILE A 30 -6.62 8.02 17.51
N VAL A 31 -6.76 8.74 16.39
CA VAL A 31 -7.14 8.14 15.13
C VAL A 31 -5.99 7.22 14.76
N GLN A 32 -6.02 5.98 15.27
CA GLN A 32 -5.31 4.89 14.63
C GLN A 32 -6.04 4.66 13.31
N THR A 33 -5.67 5.43 12.27
CA THR A 33 -5.88 5.01 10.89
C THR A 33 -5.08 3.73 10.73
N SER A 34 -5.77 2.59 10.81
CA SER A 34 -5.16 1.32 10.43
C SER A 34 -4.81 1.42 8.96
N TYR A 35 -3.53 1.22 8.65
CA TYR A 35 -3.09 1.02 7.27
C TYR A 35 -3.73 -0.24 6.68
N LEU A 36 -3.83 -0.28 5.36
CA LEU A 36 -4.08 -1.49 4.58
C LEU A 36 -3.00 -2.55 4.89
N PRO A 37 -3.35 -3.84 4.84
CA PRO A 37 -2.37 -4.91 4.92
C PRO A 37 -1.40 -4.83 3.74
N ASP A 38 -0.19 -5.39 3.91
CA ASP A 38 0.83 -5.38 2.86
C ASP A 38 0.48 -6.31 1.68
N HIS A 39 -0.48 -7.21 1.85
CA HIS A 39 -1.01 -8.09 0.81
C HIS A 39 -2.53 -7.98 0.80
N ILE A 40 -3.09 -7.56 -0.33
CA ILE A 40 -4.50 -7.22 -0.48
C ILE A 40 -5.09 -8.01 -1.64
N THR A 41 -6.07 -8.86 -1.35
CA THR A 41 -6.80 -9.66 -2.34
C THR A 41 -8.22 -9.13 -2.60
N GLU A 42 -8.72 -8.26 -1.71
CA GLU A 42 -10.03 -7.62 -1.84
C GLU A 42 -9.84 -6.19 -2.34
N VAL A 43 -9.82 -6.03 -3.66
CA VAL A 43 -9.54 -4.74 -4.32
C VAL A 43 -10.83 -4.09 -4.82
N PHE A 44 -11.15 -2.93 -4.26
CA PHE A 44 -12.27 -2.07 -4.64
C PHE A 44 -11.75 -0.70 -5.08
N GLY A 45 -12.63 0.16 -5.61
CA GLY A 45 -12.23 1.38 -6.35
C GLY A 45 -11.08 2.20 -5.76
N GLU A 46 -11.11 2.49 -4.45
CA GLU A 46 -10.09 3.31 -3.78
C GLU A 46 -8.91 2.52 -3.20
N THR A 47 -8.93 1.19 -3.25
CA THR A 47 -7.89 0.35 -2.63
C THR A 47 -6.50 0.61 -3.20
N LEU A 48 -6.36 0.75 -4.53
CA LEU A 48 -5.07 0.99 -5.17
C LEU A 48 -4.53 2.41 -4.92
N PRO A 49 -5.31 3.50 -5.13
CA PRO A 49 -4.88 4.84 -4.73
C PRO A 49 -4.45 4.91 -3.25
N GLN A 50 -5.21 4.28 -2.36
CA GLN A 50 -4.89 4.23 -0.94
C GLN A 50 -3.61 3.42 -0.67
N ALA A 51 -3.43 2.27 -1.31
CA ALA A 51 -2.20 1.47 -1.18
C ALA A 51 -0.95 2.28 -1.59
N LEU A 52 -1.02 3.01 -2.71
CA LEU A 52 0.07 3.89 -3.18
C LEU A 52 0.37 5.02 -2.20
N LEU A 53 -0.67 5.67 -1.67
CA LEU A 53 -0.54 6.73 -0.68
C LEU A 53 0.10 6.22 0.61
N GLU A 54 -0.43 5.13 1.17
CA GLU A 54 0.03 4.55 2.42
C GLU A 54 1.42 3.97 2.30
N ALA A 55 1.75 3.34 1.16
CA ALA A 55 3.08 2.84 0.90
C ALA A 55 4.12 3.98 1.01
N ARG A 56 3.85 5.14 0.39
CA ARG A 56 4.73 6.33 0.54
C ARG A 56 4.78 6.83 1.98
N GLN A 57 3.65 6.95 2.66
CA GLN A 57 3.60 7.41 4.07
C GLN A 57 4.38 6.49 5.02
N ARG A 58 4.41 5.20 4.72
CA ARG A 58 5.10 4.17 5.50
C ARG A 58 6.57 4.01 5.11
N GLY A 59 7.06 4.73 4.09
CA GLY A 59 8.43 4.61 3.59
C GLY A 59 8.70 3.28 2.86
N ARG A 60 7.67 2.71 2.22
CA ARG A 60 7.76 1.52 1.38
C ARG A 60 8.35 1.87 0.01
N ASN A 61 8.96 0.89 -0.64
CA ASN A 61 9.69 1.07 -1.89
C ASN A 61 8.79 0.94 -3.11
N SER A 62 7.78 0.06 -3.06
CA SER A 62 6.94 -0.22 -4.21
C SER A 62 5.53 -0.67 -3.86
N VAL A 63 4.64 -0.51 -4.83
CA VAL A 63 3.33 -1.17 -4.88
C VAL A 63 3.27 -1.98 -6.16
N ALA A 64 3.04 -3.28 -6.04
CA ALA A 64 2.86 -4.18 -7.17
C ALA A 64 1.39 -4.58 -7.27
N VAL A 65 0.88 -4.68 -8.50
CA VAL A 65 -0.42 -5.23 -8.83
C VAL A 65 -0.18 -6.45 -9.70
N SER A 66 -0.66 -7.59 -9.26
CA SER A 66 -0.58 -8.85 -10.00
C SER A 66 -1.97 -9.39 -10.32
N ASP A 67 -2.06 -10.14 -11.42
CA ASP A 67 -3.29 -10.78 -11.87
C ASP A 67 -3.16 -12.32 -11.86
N PRO A 68 -4.27 -13.07 -12.08
CA PRO A 68 -4.24 -14.54 -12.10
C PRO A 68 -3.51 -15.12 -13.32
N SER A 69 -3.26 -14.31 -14.36
CA SER A 69 -2.50 -14.68 -15.55
C SER A 69 -0.99 -14.54 -15.34
N GLY A 70 -0.55 -14.00 -14.20
CA GLY A 70 0.85 -13.77 -13.87
C GLY A 70 1.42 -12.46 -14.41
N ASN A 71 0.58 -11.57 -14.93
CA ASN A 71 1.01 -10.21 -15.28
C ASN A 71 1.20 -9.41 -13.99
N VAL A 72 2.30 -8.66 -13.94
CA VAL A 72 2.63 -7.81 -12.79
C VAL A 72 2.91 -6.41 -13.30
N ILE A 73 2.37 -5.41 -12.60
CA ILE A 73 2.68 -3.99 -12.80
C ILE A 73 3.17 -3.46 -11.45
N THR A 74 4.36 -2.87 -11.41
CA THR A 74 4.95 -2.35 -10.19
C THR A 74 5.23 -0.86 -10.33
N ALA A 75 4.71 -0.08 -9.39
CA ALA A 75 5.13 1.30 -9.18
C ALA A 75 6.22 1.34 -8.10
N ILE A 76 7.45 1.66 -8.51
CA ILE A 76 8.57 1.91 -7.61
C ILE A 76 8.51 3.38 -7.19
N ILE A 77 8.22 3.60 -5.91
CA ILE A 77 7.82 4.89 -5.32
C ILE A 77 8.82 5.42 -4.29
N SER A 78 10.00 4.80 -4.17
CA SER A 78 11.05 5.20 -3.23
C SER A 78 11.61 6.59 -3.54
N ASP A 79 11.56 7.03 -4.80
CA ASP A 79 11.97 8.38 -5.18
C ASP A 79 10.85 9.42 -4.91
N PRO A 80 11.15 10.57 -4.29
CA PRO A 80 10.16 11.60 -3.98
C PRO A 80 9.79 12.49 -5.18
N THR A 81 10.48 12.38 -6.30
CA THR A 81 10.33 13.26 -7.49
C THR A 81 9.73 12.55 -8.70
N HIS A 82 9.92 11.24 -8.80
CA HIS A 82 9.42 10.44 -9.91
C HIS A 82 8.99 9.05 -9.43
N THR A 83 8.32 8.33 -10.32
CA THR A 83 7.95 6.92 -10.12
C THR A 83 8.46 6.13 -11.32
N ILE A 84 9.05 4.96 -11.07
CA ILE A 84 9.35 4.00 -12.13
C ILE A 84 8.18 3.03 -12.20
N ILE A 85 7.58 2.92 -13.37
CA ILE A 85 6.60 1.86 -13.66
C ILE A 85 7.34 0.74 -14.35
N THR A 86 7.23 -0.47 -13.80
CA THR A 86 7.64 -1.70 -14.48
C THR A 86 6.43 -2.58 -14.69
N MET A 87 6.45 -3.39 -15.75
CA MET A 87 5.41 -4.37 -16.00
C MET A 87 5.96 -5.59 -16.73
N THR A 88 5.27 -6.72 -16.62
CA THR A 88 5.47 -7.86 -17.52
C THR A 88 5.39 -7.37 -18.97
N ASP A 89 6.35 -7.74 -19.82
CA ASP A 89 6.40 -7.23 -21.19
C ASP A 89 5.17 -7.67 -22.00
N PRO A 90 4.33 -6.72 -22.49
CA PRO A 90 3.16 -7.07 -23.26
C PRO A 90 3.55 -7.42 -24.69
N ILE A 91 3.61 -8.72 -24.99
CA ILE A 91 4.02 -9.26 -26.31
C ILE A 91 3.14 -8.72 -27.45
N ASP A 92 1.86 -8.48 -27.17
CA ASP A 92 0.88 -8.05 -28.17
C ASP A 92 0.82 -6.52 -28.37
N VAL A 93 1.60 -5.75 -27.61
CA VAL A 93 1.61 -4.27 -27.67
C VAL A 93 3.04 -3.77 -27.93
N GLU A 94 3.28 -3.31 -29.16
CA GLU A 94 4.60 -2.87 -29.59
C GLU A 94 5.11 -1.67 -28.76
N ASP A 95 4.27 -0.66 -28.55
CA ASP A 95 4.55 0.53 -27.73
C ASP A 95 3.43 0.76 -26.69
N PRO A 96 3.62 0.27 -25.44
CA PRO A 96 2.65 0.44 -24.35
C PRO A 96 2.32 1.90 -24.03
N ILE A 97 3.28 2.82 -24.12
CA ILE A 97 3.05 4.23 -23.78
C ILE A 97 2.14 4.86 -24.81
N GLU A 98 2.47 4.72 -26.09
CA GLU A 98 1.66 5.30 -27.16
C GLU A 98 0.25 4.67 -27.19
N PHE A 99 0.15 3.37 -26.94
CA PHE A 99 -1.13 2.69 -26.81
C PHE A 99 -1.99 3.28 -25.68
N LEU A 100 -1.43 3.50 -24.49
CA LEU A 100 -2.14 4.06 -23.34
C LEU A 100 -2.52 5.54 -23.54
N LYS A 101 -1.71 6.33 -24.25
CA LYS A 101 -2.06 7.71 -24.64
C LYS A 101 -3.32 7.76 -25.49
N GLY A 102 -3.55 6.75 -26.33
CA GLY A 102 -4.80 6.57 -27.07
C GLY A 102 -6.06 6.48 -26.19
N TYR A 103 -5.90 6.15 -24.90
CA TYR A 103 -6.95 6.08 -23.89
C TYR A 103 -6.95 7.26 -22.91
N SER A 104 -6.36 8.41 -23.30
CA SER A 104 -6.30 9.63 -22.48
C SER A 104 -5.52 9.48 -21.17
N VAL A 105 -4.60 8.51 -21.08
CA VAL A 105 -3.64 8.44 -19.97
C VAL A 105 -2.54 9.47 -20.22
N ASP A 106 -2.33 10.40 -19.28
CA ASP A 106 -1.27 11.41 -19.38
C ASP A 106 0.10 10.75 -19.15
N LEU A 107 0.75 10.38 -20.25
CA LEU A 107 2.10 9.84 -20.30
C LEU A 107 3.04 10.71 -21.14
N ASP A 108 2.70 11.99 -21.35
CA ASP A 108 3.50 12.89 -22.20
C ASP A 108 4.89 13.18 -21.63
N LYS A 109 5.05 12.96 -20.32
CA LYS A 109 6.32 13.08 -19.62
C LYS A 109 6.96 11.73 -19.31
N ALA A 110 6.51 10.63 -19.92
CA ALA A 110 7.17 9.35 -19.75
C ALA A 110 8.56 9.35 -20.42
N TYR A 111 9.57 8.80 -19.76
CA TYR A 111 10.94 8.75 -20.27
C TYR A 111 11.72 7.52 -19.78
N GLY A 112 12.92 7.32 -20.32
CA GLY A 112 13.79 6.21 -19.92
C GLY A 112 13.14 4.85 -20.16
N VAL A 113 12.48 4.69 -21.31
CA VAL A 113 11.77 3.47 -21.70
C VAL A 113 12.77 2.36 -21.96
N GLN A 114 12.56 1.20 -21.35
CA GLN A 114 13.41 0.02 -21.49
C GLN A 114 12.53 -1.23 -21.64
N ARG A 115 13.02 -2.18 -22.44
CA ARG A 115 12.41 -3.49 -22.62
C ARG A 115 13.51 -4.54 -22.55
N GLU A 116 13.62 -5.20 -21.40
CA GLU A 116 14.70 -6.15 -21.13
C GLU A 116 14.17 -7.36 -20.37
N ASN A 117 14.60 -8.57 -20.75
CA ASN A 117 14.30 -9.82 -20.05
C ASN A 117 12.79 -10.06 -19.77
N GLY A 118 11.91 -9.67 -20.69
CA GLY A 118 10.46 -9.81 -20.52
C GLY A 118 9.85 -8.81 -19.53
N ILE A 119 10.55 -7.71 -19.25
CA ILE A 119 10.05 -6.58 -18.45
C ILE A 119 10.06 -5.33 -19.32
N TYR A 120 8.95 -4.61 -19.32
CA TYR A 120 8.85 -3.25 -19.86
C TYR A 120 8.88 -2.25 -18.72
N SER A 121 9.65 -1.17 -18.84
CA SER A 121 9.73 -0.13 -17.82
C SER A 121 9.84 1.26 -18.40
N PHE A 122 9.34 2.24 -17.64
CA PHE A 122 9.47 3.65 -17.94
C PHE A 122 9.37 4.49 -16.67
N ASN A 123 9.85 5.72 -16.75
CA ASN A 123 9.81 6.69 -15.66
C ASN A 123 8.74 7.73 -15.93
N ILE A 124 8.12 8.24 -14.88
CA ILE A 124 7.19 9.38 -14.94
C ILE A 124 7.49 10.36 -13.81
N ASN A 125 7.50 11.66 -14.15
CA ASN A 125 7.71 12.76 -13.19
C ASN A 125 6.44 13.09 -12.40
N THR A 126 5.84 12.06 -11.79
CA THR A 126 4.73 12.21 -10.87
C THR A 126 4.86 11.23 -9.71
N VAL A 127 4.36 11.68 -8.56
CA VAL A 127 4.24 10.91 -7.33
C VAL A 127 2.79 10.87 -6.83
N ARG A 128 1.87 11.41 -7.63
CA ARG A 128 0.45 11.50 -7.32
C ARG A 128 -0.20 10.12 -7.41
N HIS A 129 -0.74 9.65 -6.29
CA HIS A 129 -1.27 8.29 -6.17
C HIS A 129 -2.50 8.03 -7.05
N ASP A 130 -3.32 9.05 -7.31
CA ASP A 130 -4.47 8.99 -8.21
C ASP A 130 -4.06 8.83 -9.69
N GLU A 131 -3.05 9.59 -10.12
CA GLU A 131 -2.47 9.45 -11.47
C GLU A 131 -1.81 8.08 -11.65
N LEU A 132 -1.02 7.65 -10.67
CA LEU A 132 -0.37 6.34 -10.68
C LEU A 132 -1.38 5.20 -10.71
N ALA A 133 -2.45 5.28 -9.90
CA ALA A 133 -3.51 4.28 -9.92
C ALA A 133 -4.22 4.22 -11.28
N THR A 134 -4.43 5.36 -11.93
CA THR A 134 -5.04 5.43 -13.28
C THR A 134 -4.15 4.74 -14.31
N ILE A 135 -2.84 4.99 -14.29
CA ILE A 135 -1.88 4.36 -15.20
C ILE A 135 -1.89 2.84 -15.02
N ILE A 136 -1.80 2.37 -13.77
CA ILE A 136 -1.83 0.94 -13.45
C ILE A 136 -3.16 0.33 -13.89
N TYR A 137 -4.27 1.02 -13.66
CA TYR A 137 -5.59 0.54 -14.06
C TYR A 137 -5.75 0.40 -15.57
N GLU A 138 -5.42 1.43 -16.33
CA GLU A 138 -5.52 1.36 -17.79
C GLU A 138 -4.52 0.35 -18.37
N THR A 139 -3.34 0.19 -17.76
CA THR A 139 -2.41 -0.89 -18.13
C THR A 139 -3.06 -2.26 -17.92
N SER A 140 -3.59 -2.54 -16.73
CA SER A 140 -4.27 -3.80 -16.42
C SER A 140 -5.43 -4.10 -17.35
N VAL A 141 -6.29 -3.11 -17.64
CA VAL A 141 -7.51 -3.32 -18.43
C VAL A 141 -7.24 -3.34 -19.92
N ARG A 142 -6.40 -2.42 -20.43
CA ARG A 142 -6.22 -2.21 -21.88
C ARG A 142 -5.11 -3.05 -22.47
N ILE A 143 -4.04 -3.26 -21.71
CA ILE A 143 -2.88 -4.02 -22.18
C ILE A 143 -3.06 -5.50 -21.79
N PHE A 144 -3.35 -5.77 -20.52
CA PHE A 144 -3.48 -7.16 -20.03
C PHE A 144 -4.91 -7.72 -20.08
N HIS A 145 -5.88 -6.93 -20.53
CA HIS A 145 -7.27 -7.36 -20.71
C HIS A 145 -7.93 -7.92 -19.45
N ILE A 146 -7.55 -7.42 -18.27
CA ILE A 146 -8.13 -7.82 -16.98
C ILE A 146 -9.35 -6.92 -16.70
N PRO A 147 -10.59 -7.40 -16.83
CA PRO A 147 -11.76 -6.53 -16.87
C PRO A 147 -12.24 -6.09 -15.47
N THR A 148 -11.68 -6.65 -14.39
CA THR A 148 -12.13 -6.40 -13.02
C THR A 148 -10.99 -6.35 -12.04
N THR A 149 -11.05 -5.38 -11.12
CA THR A 149 -10.09 -5.26 -10.01
C THR A 149 -10.25 -6.40 -8.99
N GLN A 150 -11.39 -7.09 -8.97
CA GLN A 150 -11.62 -8.23 -8.06
C GLN A 150 -10.66 -9.41 -8.29
N GLN A 151 -9.98 -9.42 -9.44
CA GLN A 151 -8.98 -10.44 -9.77
C GLN A 151 -7.56 -9.99 -9.43
N TRP A 152 -7.38 -8.73 -8.99
CA TRP A 152 -6.07 -8.22 -8.67
C TRP A 152 -5.64 -8.61 -7.26
N VAL A 153 -4.34 -8.76 -7.12
CA VAL A 153 -3.65 -8.80 -5.84
C VAL A 153 -2.72 -7.60 -5.79
N ILE A 154 -2.80 -6.82 -4.71
CA ILE A 154 -1.93 -5.66 -4.48
C ILE A 154 -0.96 -6.01 -3.35
N ASP A 155 0.34 -5.84 -3.63
CA ASP A 155 1.42 -6.02 -2.67
C ASP A 155 2.14 -4.69 -2.39
N ILE A 156 2.24 -4.30 -1.12
CA ILE A 156 2.99 -3.13 -0.63
C ILE A 156 4.32 -3.61 -0.03
N GLN A 157 5.44 -3.14 -0.57
CA GLN A 157 6.79 -3.70 -0.28
C GLN A 157 7.76 -2.64 0.23
#